data_AF-A0A8R7TKV2-F1
#
_entry.id   AF-A0A8R7TKV2-F1
#
_cell.length_a   1.000
_cell.length_b   1.000
_cell.length_c   1.000
_cell.angle_alpha   90.00
_cell.angle_beta   90.00
_cell.angle_gamma   90.00
#
_symmetry.space_group_name_H-M   'P 1'
#
loop_
_entity.id
_entity.type
_entity.pdbx_description
1 polymer ?
#
loop_
_entity_poly.entity_id
_entity_poly.type
_entity_poly.pdbx_seq_one_letter_code
_entity_poly.pdbx_strand_id
1 'polypeptide(L)'
;MEQLQKGDDGQMEGSIANALFEEWIVQQQYNTTDKAILLAEFANIVLGVKIGEKGGLAEFNEDEAFKQFAPLVTGKELLKKKLIMIPHNTDKHYTLYVLNKYTSSIDILDSLNYRNGDGKNTWKTHHMDHPELIKSMHALMKKHYGEAELRANGEPNWSRIAETPNRVCVPKQQGTQCGHFMVQFAKY
;
A
#
# COMPACT_ATOMS: atom_id res chain seq x y z
N MET A 1 19.62 17.19 35.51
CA MET A 1 18.68 16.27 34.86
C MET A 1 18.21 16.94 33.60
N GLU A 2 18.79 16.53 32.46
CA GLU A 2 18.33 16.96 31.14
C GLU A 2 16.85 16.62 31.00
N GLN A 3 16.07 17.64 30.64
CA GLN A 3 14.74 17.40 30.08
C GLN A 3 14.97 16.60 28.81
N LEU A 4 14.53 15.35 28.80
CA LEU A 4 14.33 14.59 27.57
C LEU A 4 13.54 15.50 26.61
N GLN A 5 14.22 15.97 25.57
CA GLN A 5 13.57 16.65 24.45
C GLN A 5 12.41 15.78 24.03
N LYS A 6 11.24 16.39 23.82
CA LYS A 6 10.12 15.76 23.12
C LYS A 6 10.70 15.01 21.93
N GLY A 7 10.59 13.68 21.95
CA GLY A 7 11.12 12.84 20.89
C GLY A 7 10.58 13.37 19.57
N ASP A 8 11.45 13.43 18.57
CA ASP A 8 11.09 13.77 17.21
C ASP A 8 9.76 13.09 16.86
N ASP A 9 8.73 13.87 16.49
CA ASP A 9 7.45 13.35 15.99
C ASP A 9 7.62 12.68 14.60
N GLY A 10 8.86 12.32 14.24
CA GLY A 10 9.28 11.77 12.97
C GLY A 10 8.61 10.44 12.69
N GLN A 11 7.90 10.40 11.57
CA GLN A 11 7.45 9.15 10.97
C GLN A 11 8.60 8.56 10.15
N MET A 12 8.55 7.25 9.92
CA MET A 12 9.51 6.61 9.00
C MET A 12 9.39 7.25 7.62
N GLU A 13 10.51 7.71 7.07
CA GLU A 13 10.56 8.18 5.70
C GLU A 13 10.38 7.03 4.71
N GLY A 14 9.76 7.30 3.57
CA GLY A 14 9.60 6.31 2.50
C GLY A 14 10.93 5.81 1.95
N SER A 15 11.95 6.67 1.92
CA SER A 15 13.35 6.34 1.59
C SER A 15 13.90 5.20 2.46
N ILE A 16 13.67 5.26 3.78
CA ILE A 16 14.10 4.25 4.74
C ILE A 16 13.32 2.94 4.53
N ALA A 17 12.01 3.02 4.31
CA ALA A 17 11.19 1.84 4.02
C ALA A 17 11.67 1.13 2.75
N ASN A 18 11.93 1.88 1.67
CA ASN A 18 12.44 1.33 0.42
C ASN A 18 13.81 0.67 0.58
N ALA A 19 14.73 1.31 1.30
CA ALA A 19 16.04 0.72 1.58
C ALA A 19 15.94 -0.61 2.32
N LEU A 20 15.02 -0.71 3.30
CA LEU A 20 14.76 -1.98 4.01
C LEU A 20 14.18 -3.06 3.09
N PHE A 21 13.27 -2.70 2.18
CA PHE A 21 12.71 -3.65 1.21
C PHE A 21 13.79 -4.20 0.27
N GLU A 22 14.67 -3.33 -0.23
CA GLU A 22 15.80 -3.72 -1.07
C GLU A 22 16.77 -4.63 -0.30
N GLU A 23 17.13 -4.26 0.93
CA GLU A 23 18.01 -5.05 1.78
C GLU A 23 17.44 -6.46 2.01
N TRP A 24 16.14 -6.59 2.31
CA TRP A 24 15.54 -7.91 2.54
C TRP A 24 15.44 -8.77 1.29
N ILE A 25 15.26 -8.17 0.12
CA ILE A 25 15.33 -8.86 -1.16
C ILE A 25 16.74 -9.41 -1.36
N VAL A 26 17.77 -8.59 -1.16
CA VAL A 26 19.18 -8.99 -1.32
C VAL A 26 19.58 -10.08 -0.32
N GLN A 27 19.15 -9.95 0.94
CA GLN A 27 19.44 -10.90 2.01
C GLN A 27 18.53 -12.15 1.99
N GLN A 28 17.61 -12.26 1.02
CA GLN A 28 16.62 -13.34 0.92
C GLN A 28 15.77 -13.52 2.19
N GLN A 29 15.59 -12.44 2.96
CA GLN A 29 14.72 -12.42 4.16
C GLN A 29 13.24 -12.23 3.81
N TYR A 30 12.94 -12.15 2.53
CA TYR A 30 11.63 -11.87 1.96
C TYR A 30 11.38 -12.85 0.80
N ASN A 31 10.23 -13.54 0.81
CA ASN A 31 9.86 -14.47 -0.27
C ASN A 31 9.47 -13.67 -1.52
N THR A 32 10.46 -13.42 -2.39
CA THR A 32 10.26 -12.73 -3.67
C THR A 32 9.57 -13.59 -4.72
N THR A 33 9.46 -14.91 -4.53
CA THR A 33 8.77 -15.79 -5.47
C THR A 33 7.27 -15.48 -5.47
N ASP A 34 6.67 -15.42 -4.28
CA ASP A 34 5.22 -15.23 -4.14
C ASP A 34 4.83 -13.78 -3.86
N LYS A 35 5.73 -12.94 -3.36
CA LYS A 35 5.40 -11.59 -2.92
C LYS A 35 6.11 -10.54 -3.80
N ALA A 36 5.38 -9.54 -4.27
CA ALA A 36 5.96 -8.28 -4.74
C ALA A 36 5.59 -7.15 -3.80
N ILE A 37 6.58 -6.34 -3.45
CA ILE A 37 6.40 -5.10 -2.72
C ILE A 37 6.75 -3.93 -3.62
N LEU A 38 5.83 -2.97 -3.68
CA LEU A 38 6.00 -1.72 -4.41
C LEU A 38 6.67 -0.69 -3.51
N LEU A 39 7.23 0.36 -4.12
CA LEU A 39 7.87 1.44 -3.39
C LEU A 39 6.88 2.13 -2.44
N ALA A 40 7.38 2.66 -1.33
CA ALA A 40 6.60 3.33 -0.31
C ALA A 40 5.77 4.51 -0.86
N GLU A 41 6.29 5.18 -1.88
CA GLU A 41 5.69 6.33 -2.55
C GLU A 41 4.85 5.93 -3.76
N PHE A 42 4.81 4.64 -4.14
CA PHE A 42 4.15 4.17 -5.37
C PHE A 42 2.69 4.63 -5.44
N ALA A 43 1.93 4.48 -4.36
CA ALA A 43 0.53 4.89 -4.34
C ALA A 43 0.36 6.41 -4.57
N ASN A 44 1.26 7.21 -4.01
CA ASN A 44 1.19 8.67 -4.11
C ASN A 44 1.63 9.16 -5.50
N ILE A 45 2.70 8.56 -6.04
CA ILE A 45 3.25 8.85 -7.37
C ILE A 45 2.25 8.42 -8.46
N VAL A 46 1.80 7.17 -8.41
CA VAL A 46 1.12 6.52 -9.53
C VAL A 46 -0.39 6.58 -9.42
N LEU A 47 -0.95 6.42 -8.22
CA LEU A 47 -2.40 6.29 -8.03
C LEU A 47 -3.08 7.63 -7.74
N GLY A 48 -2.32 8.74 -7.78
CA GLY A 48 -2.86 10.09 -7.65
C GLY A 48 -3.35 10.44 -6.25
N VAL A 49 -2.88 9.72 -5.22
CA VAL A 49 -3.19 10.06 -3.83
C VAL A 49 -2.34 11.25 -3.42
N LYS A 50 -2.92 12.45 -3.48
CA LYS A 50 -2.20 13.68 -3.15
C LYS A 50 -1.88 13.73 -1.66
N ILE A 51 -0.61 13.99 -1.39
CA ILE A 51 -0.10 14.58 -0.14
C ILE A 51 -0.60 16.03 -0.10
N GLY A 52 -1.52 16.36 0.81
CA GLY A 52 -2.08 17.72 0.86
C GLY A 52 -3.13 17.95 1.94
N GLU A 53 -3.02 19.10 2.62
CA GLU A 53 -3.77 19.51 3.82
C GLU A 53 -5.30 19.51 3.71
N LYS A 54 -5.88 19.39 2.51
CA LYS A 54 -7.33 19.40 2.28
C LYS A 54 -7.96 18.02 2.04
N GLY A 55 -7.16 16.96 1.93
CA GLY A 55 -7.63 15.58 1.79
C GLY A 55 -8.38 15.29 0.48
N GLY A 56 -8.19 14.10 -0.06
CA GLY A 56 -8.94 13.59 -1.21
C GLY A 56 -8.06 13.23 -2.41
N LEU A 57 -8.56 12.27 -3.18
CA LEU A 57 -7.92 11.79 -4.40
C LEU A 57 -7.93 12.88 -5.47
N ALA A 58 -6.79 13.06 -6.15
CA ALA A 58 -6.81 13.79 -7.41
C ALA A 58 -7.64 13.01 -8.44
N GLU A 59 -8.16 13.71 -9.44
CA GLU A 59 -8.76 13.03 -10.60
C GLU A 59 -7.72 12.09 -11.22
N PHE A 60 -8.09 10.81 -11.32
CA PHE A 60 -7.20 9.78 -11.83
C PHE A 60 -7.08 9.88 -13.35
N ASN A 61 -5.94 10.37 -13.83
CA ASN A 61 -5.60 10.36 -15.25
C ASN A 61 -4.81 9.08 -15.57
N GLU A 62 -5.49 8.11 -16.17
CA GLU A 62 -4.91 6.80 -16.48
C GLU A 62 -3.69 6.88 -17.41
N ASP A 63 -3.69 7.78 -18.42
CA ASP A 63 -2.56 7.93 -19.35
C ASP A 63 -1.32 8.48 -18.66
N GLU A 64 -1.48 9.48 -17.80
CA GLU A 64 -0.36 10.08 -17.07
C GLU A 64 0.16 9.14 -15.98
N ALA A 65 -0.75 8.54 -15.21
CA ALA A 65 -0.41 7.53 -14.21
C ALA A 65 0.33 6.34 -14.84
N PHE A 66 -0.06 5.92 -16.04
CA PHE A 66 0.59 4.81 -16.73
C PHE A 66 2.05 5.06 -17.09
N LYS A 67 2.41 6.30 -17.46
CA LYS A 67 3.81 6.68 -17.74
C LYS A 67 4.71 6.48 -16.52
N GLN A 68 4.16 6.63 -15.31
CA GLN A 68 4.88 6.43 -14.05
C GLN A 68 4.79 4.98 -13.57
N PHE A 69 3.65 4.32 -13.78
CA PHE A 69 3.42 2.92 -13.43
C PHE A 69 4.39 1.97 -14.13
N ALA A 70 4.45 2.03 -15.46
CA ALA A 70 5.18 1.07 -16.29
C ALA A 70 6.66 0.90 -15.88
N PRO A 71 7.48 1.97 -15.72
CA PRO A 71 8.87 1.81 -15.32
C PRO A 71 9.02 1.23 -13.90
N LEU A 72 8.08 1.50 -12.99
CA LEU A 72 8.14 1.03 -11.60
C LEU A 72 7.78 -0.44 -11.42
N VAL A 73 7.02 -1.02 -12.36
CA VAL A 73 6.59 -2.43 -12.29
C VAL A 73 7.32 -3.34 -13.28
N THR A 74 8.06 -2.76 -14.23
CA THR A 74 8.87 -3.53 -15.18
C THR A 74 9.89 -4.38 -14.42
N GLY A 75 9.98 -5.67 -14.76
CA GLY A 75 10.88 -6.63 -14.11
C GLY A 75 10.43 -7.15 -12.74
N LYS A 76 9.33 -6.64 -12.15
CA LYS A 76 8.79 -7.15 -10.87
C LYS A 76 7.90 -8.40 -11.02
N GLU A 77 7.55 -8.77 -12.26
CA GLU A 77 6.72 -9.94 -12.60
C GLU A 77 5.41 -10.03 -11.79
N LEU A 78 4.69 -8.91 -11.62
CA LEU A 78 3.54 -8.81 -10.71
C LEU A 78 2.47 -9.90 -10.92
N LEU A 79 2.24 -10.32 -12.16
CA LEU A 79 1.25 -11.36 -12.48
C LEU A 79 1.62 -12.73 -11.90
N LYS A 80 2.92 -13.03 -11.77
CA LYS A 80 3.40 -14.29 -11.18
C LYS A 80 3.29 -14.31 -9.66
N LYS A 81 3.22 -13.14 -9.02
CA LYS A 81 3.17 -13.01 -7.57
C LYS A 81 1.79 -13.35 -7.05
N LYS A 82 1.72 -13.99 -5.89
CA LYS A 82 0.46 -14.29 -5.20
C LYS A 82 0.02 -13.15 -4.29
N LEU A 83 0.96 -12.37 -3.77
CA LEU A 83 0.70 -11.17 -2.97
C LEU A 83 1.36 -9.96 -3.65
N ILE A 84 0.57 -8.93 -3.94
CA ILE A 84 1.08 -7.63 -4.39
C ILE A 84 0.82 -6.63 -3.27
N MET A 85 1.90 -6.17 -2.64
CA MET A 85 1.90 -5.28 -1.49
C MET A 85 2.11 -3.83 -1.93
N ILE A 86 1.18 -2.97 -1.53
CA ILE A 86 1.12 -1.56 -1.90
C ILE A 86 1.15 -0.75 -0.60
N PRO A 87 2.34 -0.31 -0.16
CA PRO A 87 2.43 0.65 0.92
C PRO A 87 1.74 1.96 0.49
N HIS A 88 1.04 2.57 1.42
CA HIS A 88 0.36 3.84 1.21
C HIS A 88 0.64 4.76 2.40
N ASN A 89 1.20 5.93 2.10
CA ASN A 89 1.47 6.96 3.09
C ASN A 89 0.56 8.16 2.84
N THR A 90 -0.42 8.36 3.71
CA THR A 90 -1.04 9.68 3.87
C THR A 90 -0.16 10.41 4.88
N ASP A 91 0.38 11.62 4.64
CA ASP A 91 1.36 12.41 5.44
C ASP A 91 1.57 12.18 6.96
N LYS A 92 0.60 11.57 7.63
CA LYS A 92 0.56 11.27 9.07
C LYS A 92 0.39 9.77 9.38
N HIS A 93 0.38 8.87 8.39
CA HIS A 93 0.09 7.45 8.60
C HIS A 93 0.43 6.55 7.42
N TYR A 94 0.99 5.38 7.73
CA TYR A 94 1.20 4.28 6.79
C TYR A 94 0.15 3.18 6.92
N THR A 95 -0.41 2.77 5.79
CA THR A 95 -1.24 1.57 5.61
C THR A 95 -0.56 0.65 4.61
N LEU A 96 -0.71 -0.68 4.77
CA LEU A 96 -0.34 -1.65 3.75
C LEU A 96 -1.59 -2.27 3.12
N TYR A 97 -1.78 -2.06 1.82
CA TYR A 97 -2.79 -2.77 1.04
C TYR A 97 -2.16 -3.99 0.37
N VAL A 98 -2.85 -5.13 0.39
CA VAL A 98 -2.36 -6.37 -0.23
C VAL A 98 -3.41 -6.92 -1.17
N LEU A 99 -3.07 -7.00 -2.47
CA LEU A 99 -3.85 -7.79 -3.43
C LEU A 99 -3.48 -9.25 -3.22
N ASN A 100 -4.38 -10.01 -2.61
CA ASN A 100 -4.14 -11.39 -2.19
C ASN A 100 -4.83 -12.37 -3.15
N LYS A 101 -4.04 -13.01 -4.02
CA LYS A 101 -4.54 -13.98 -5.01
C LYS A 101 -4.85 -15.35 -4.40
N TYR A 102 -4.34 -15.67 -3.22
CA TYR A 102 -4.68 -16.93 -2.55
C TYR A 102 -6.15 -16.98 -2.15
N THR A 103 -6.67 -15.84 -1.69
CA THR A 103 -8.04 -15.70 -1.17
C THR A 103 -8.94 -14.87 -2.07
N SER A 104 -8.40 -14.31 -3.16
CA SER A 104 -9.10 -13.32 -4.00
C SER A 104 -9.65 -12.17 -3.17
N SER A 105 -8.82 -11.61 -2.29
CA SER A 105 -9.19 -10.51 -1.40
C SER A 105 -8.24 -9.33 -1.50
N ILE A 106 -8.70 -8.19 -1.00
CA ILE A 106 -7.87 -7.03 -0.73
C ILE A 106 -7.76 -6.92 0.78
N ASP A 107 -6.57 -7.21 1.29
CA ASP A 107 -6.30 -7.20 2.72
C ASP A 107 -5.71 -5.84 3.10
N ILE A 108 -6.32 -5.18 4.10
CA ILE A 108 -5.85 -3.90 4.63
C ILE A 108 -5.20 -4.18 5.99
N LEU A 109 -3.89 -4.00 6.04
CA LEU A 109 -3.09 -4.13 7.26
C LEU A 109 -2.77 -2.73 7.77
N ASP A 110 -3.42 -2.38 8.88
CA ASP A 110 -3.30 -1.06 9.48
C ASP A 110 -3.09 -1.17 11.00
N SER A 111 -2.00 -0.59 11.49
CA SER A 111 -1.63 -0.63 12.90
C SER A 111 -2.31 0.46 13.74
N LEU A 112 -3.04 1.40 13.14
CA LEU A 112 -3.76 2.44 13.87
C LEU A 112 -4.87 1.85 14.74
N ASN A 113 -5.01 2.40 15.94
CA ASN A 113 -6.04 2.00 16.88
C ASN A 113 -7.28 2.91 16.77
N TYR A 114 -8.24 2.47 15.96
CA TYR A 114 -9.53 3.17 15.76
C TYR A 114 -10.50 3.10 16.96
N ARG A 115 -10.15 2.43 18.06
CA ARG A 115 -11.06 2.27 19.22
C ARG A 115 -11.06 3.44 20.20
N ASN A 116 -10.05 4.33 20.17
CA ASN A 116 -9.81 5.31 21.23
C ASN A 116 -9.91 6.79 20.79
N GLY A 117 -10.50 7.09 19.62
CA GLY A 117 -10.68 8.46 19.14
C GLY A 117 -11.96 9.12 19.65
N ASP A 118 -12.00 10.45 19.63
CA ASP A 118 -13.12 11.37 19.85
C ASP A 118 -14.30 11.21 18.84
N GLY A 119 -14.47 10.01 18.27
CA GLY A 119 -15.47 9.68 17.25
C GLY A 119 -15.14 10.16 15.83
N LYS A 120 -14.07 10.94 15.64
CA LYS A 120 -13.77 11.59 14.34
C LYS A 120 -12.93 10.74 13.38
N ASN A 121 -12.12 9.80 13.88
CA ASN A 121 -11.27 8.92 13.07
C ASN A 121 -11.75 7.47 13.16
N THR A 122 -12.69 7.10 12.29
CA THR A 122 -13.16 5.72 12.15
C THR A 122 -12.38 4.99 11.06
N TRP A 123 -12.40 3.65 11.08
CA TRP A 123 -11.88 2.83 9.98
C TRP A 123 -12.44 3.27 8.62
N LYS A 124 -13.77 3.51 8.59
CA LYS A 124 -14.48 3.86 7.35
C LYS A 124 -14.02 5.20 6.79
N THR A 125 -13.83 6.20 7.63
CA THR A 125 -13.35 7.53 7.20
C THR A 125 -11.88 7.50 6.80
N HIS A 126 -11.07 6.66 7.46
CA HIS A 126 -9.63 6.59 7.18
C HIS A 126 -9.30 5.84 5.88
N HIS A 127 -10.08 4.82 5.52
CA HIS A 127 -9.91 4.06 4.29
C HIS A 127 -11.00 4.33 3.26
N MET A 128 -11.67 5.48 3.30
CA MET A 128 -12.78 5.74 2.38
C MET A 128 -12.37 5.69 0.90
N ASP A 129 -11.14 6.09 0.60
CA ASP A 129 -10.58 6.23 -0.74
C ASP A 129 -9.87 4.95 -1.26
N HIS A 130 -9.84 3.87 -0.47
CA HIS A 130 -9.19 2.64 -0.91
C HIS A 130 -9.84 1.99 -2.14
N PRO A 131 -11.18 2.04 -2.37
CA PRO A 131 -11.75 1.40 -3.55
C PRO A 131 -11.21 2.00 -4.83
N GLU A 132 -11.12 3.33 -4.88
CA GLU A 132 -10.58 4.10 -6.00
C GLU A 132 -9.09 3.81 -6.20
N LEU A 133 -8.30 3.75 -5.12
CA LEU A 133 -6.87 3.38 -5.19
C LEU A 133 -6.69 2.03 -5.88
N ILE A 134 -7.45 1.01 -5.49
CA ILE A 134 -7.36 -0.35 -6.07
C ILE A 134 -7.94 -0.37 -7.49
N LYS A 135 -9.03 0.35 -7.77
CA LYS A 135 -9.58 0.47 -9.13
C LYS A 135 -8.56 1.08 -10.08
N SER A 136 -7.84 2.12 -9.67
CA SER A 136 -6.75 2.74 -10.42
C SER A 136 -5.61 1.74 -10.67
N MET A 137 -5.19 1.00 -9.63
CA MET A 137 -4.18 -0.05 -9.78
C MET A 137 -4.62 -1.12 -10.80
N HIS A 138 -5.87 -1.57 -10.74
CA HIS A 138 -6.41 -2.56 -11.67
C HIS A 138 -6.47 -2.04 -13.11
N ALA A 139 -6.91 -0.79 -13.32
CA ALA A 139 -6.92 -0.16 -14.63
C ALA A 139 -5.50 -0.09 -15.24
N LEU A 140 -4.51 0.28 -14.44
CA LEU A 140 -3.10 0.32 -14.86
C LEU A 140 -2.55 -1.07 -15.19
N MET A 141 -2.86 -2.09 -14.37
CA MET A 141 -2.49 -3.48 -14.68
C MET A 141 -3.14 -3.94 -15.99
N LYS A 142 -4.42 -3.63 -16.22
CA LYS A 142 -5.13 -3.96 -17.45
C LYS A 142 -4.50 -3.27 -18.67
N LYS A 143 -4.11 -2.01 -18.54
CA LYS A 143 -3.42 -1.26 -19.59
C LYS A 143 -2.02 -1.79 -19.89
N HIS A 144 -1.28 -2.17 -18.86
CA HIS A 144 0.11 -2.62 -18.99
C HIS A 144 0.23 -4.02 -19.57
N TYR A 145 -0.55 -4.98 -19.04
CA TYR A 145 -0.43 -6.39 -19.40
C TYR A 145 -1.47 -6.82 -20.44
N GLY A 146 -2.58 -6.10 -20.56
CA GLY A 146 -3.70 -6.49 -21.39
C GLY A 146 -4.64 -7.49 -20.71
N GLU A 147 -5.91 -7.45 -21.07
CA GLU A 147 -6.95 -8.26 -20.43
C GLU A 147 -6.75 -9.78 -20.63
N ALA A 148 -6.22 -10.19 -21.78
CA ALA A 148 -5.94 -11.59 -22.06
C ALA A 148 -4.88 -12.17 -21.11
N GLU A 149 -3.81 -11.41 -20.85
CA GLU A 149 -2.72 -11.84 -19.98
C GLU A 149 -3.16 -11.88 -18.51
N LEU A 150 -3.93 -10.88 -18.05
CA LEU A 150 -4.53 -10.91 -16.71
C LEU A 150 -5.38 -12.17 -16.50
N ARG A 151 -6.23 -12.51 -17.49
CA ARG A 151 -7.06 -13.72 -17.44
C ARG A 151 -6.23 -15.00 -17.44
N ALA A 152 -5.20 -15.07 -18.28
CA ALA A 152 -4.31 -16.23 -18.37
C ALA A 152 -3.56 -16.51 -17.06
N ASN A 153 -3.25 -15.47 -16.29
CA ASN A 153 -2.60 -15.57 -14.98
C ASN A 153 -3.59 -15.70 -13.81
N GLY A 154 -4.89 -15.79 -14.08
CA GLY A 154 -5.92 -15.94 -13.05
C GLY A 154 -6.06 -14.71 -12.16
N GLU A 155 -5.82 -13.51 -12.68
CA GLU A 155 -6.00 -12.27 -11.93
C GLU A 155 -7.47 -12.09 -11.52
N PRO A 156 -7.75 -11.92 -10.22
CA PRO A 156 -9.07 -11.53 -9.74
C PRO A 156 -9.50 -10.17 -10.30
N ASN A 157 -10.81 -9.93 -10.38
CA ASN A 157 -11.33 -8.61 -10.69
C ASN A 157 -11.16 -7.68 -9.48
N TRP A 158 -9.97 -7.09 -9.36
CA TRP A 158 -9.60 -6.24 -8.23
C TRP A 158 -10.53 -5.06 -8.05
N SER A 159 -10.98 -4.41 -9.15
CA SER A 159 -11.95 -3.30 -9.08
C SER A 159 -13.26 -3.68 -8.39
N ARG A 160 -13.75 -4.90 -8.61
CA ARG A 160 -14.97 -5.39 -7.95
C ARG A 160 -14.72 -5.72 -6.48
N ILE A 161 -13.59 -6.35 -6.18
CA ILE A 161 -13.22 -6.77 -4.82
C ILE A 161 -12.94 -5.55 -3.93
N ALA A 162 -12.51 -4.43 -4.53
CA ALA A 162 -12.22 -3.16 -3.88
C ALA A 162 -13.38 -2.61 -3.05
N GLU A 163 -14.62 -2.99 -3.33
CA GLU A 163 -15.78 -2.51 -2.56
C GLU A 163 -15.93 -3.22 -1.20
N THR A 164 -15.29 -4.38 -1.03
CA THR A 164 -15.44 -5.23 0.15
C THR A 164 -14.06 -5.72 0.62
N PRO A 165 -13.18 -4.82 1.08
CA PRO A 165 -11.86 -5.21 1.56
C PRO A 165 -11.96 -5.97 2.87
N ASN A 166 -10.93 -6.77 3.15
CA ASN A 166 -10.74 -7.41 4.44
C ASN A 166 -9.94 -6.50 5.37
N ARG A 167 -10.51 -6.22 6.54
CA ARG A 167 -9.76 -5.63 7.64
C ARG A 167 -8.99 -6.73 8.38
N VAL A 168 -7.68 -6.78 8.21
CA VAL A 168 -6.85 -7.78 8.90
C VAL A 168 -6.63 -7.37 10.36
N CYS A 169 -6.79 -8.32 11.27
CA CYS A 169 -6.46 -8.11 12.67
C CYS A 169 -4.94 -8.16 12.84
N VAL A 170 -4.32 -7.00 13.04
CA VAL A 170 -2.88 -6.84 13.23
C VAL A 170 -2.56 -6.17 14.57
N PRO A 171 -1.34 -6.37 15.13
CA PRO A 171 -0.83 -5.60 16.24
C PRO A 171 -0.99 -4.09 16.03
N LYS A 172 -1.25 -3.36 17.11
CA LYS A 172 -1.57 -1.93 17.06
C LYS A 172 -0.41 -1.08 17.55
N GLN A 173 -0.16 0.02 16.84
CA GLN A 173 0.91 0.96 17.12
C GLN A 173 0.62 1.82 18.35
N GLN A 174 1.69 2.40 18.90
CA GLN A 174 1.62 3.58 19.76
C GLN A 174 2.40 4.72 19.09
N GLY A 175 1.92 5.96 19.22
CA GLY A 175 2.58 7.13 18.64
C GLY A 175 2.78 7.01 17.12
N THR A 176 3.99 7.32 16.65
CA THR A 176 4.37 7.46 15.22
C THR A 176 4.86 6.17 14.55
N GLN A 177 4.66 5.01 15.17
CA GLN A 177 5.25 3.74 14.73
C GLN A 177 4.62 3.11 13.46
N CYS A 178 3.64 3.76 12.82
CA CYS A 178 2.92 3.22 11.66
C CYS A 178 3.83 2.66 10.56
N GLY A 179 4.90 3.39 10.20
CA GLY A 179 5.86 2.94 9.18
C GLY A 179 6.64 1.70 9.59
N HIS A 180 7.06 1.59 10.86
CA HIS A 180 7.69 0.38 11.38
C HIS A 180 6.75 -0.82 11.26
N PHE A 181 5.50 -0.69 11.68
CA PHE A 181 4.52 -1.77 11.58
C PHE A 181 4.23 -2.14 10.12
N MET A 182 4.05 -1.16 9.23
CA MET A 182 3.87 -1.40 7.79
C MET A 182 5.01 -2.26 7.22
N VAL A 183 6.25 -1.90 7.54
CA VAL A 183 7.45 -2.63 7.09
C VAL A 183 7.48 -4.05 7.66
N GLN A 184 7.16 -4.24 8.94
CA GLN A 184 7.06 -5.58 9.55
C GLN A 184 5.94 -6.44 8.94
N PHE A 185 4.79 -5.84 8.64
CA PHE A 185 3.67 -6.54 7.99
C PHE A 185 4.03 -6.99 6.58
N ALA A 186 4.86 -6.23 5.86
CA ALA A 186 5.26 -6.59 4.51
C ALA A 186 6.31 -7.72 4.49
N LYS A 187 7.14 -7.81 5.54
CA LYS A 187 8.15 -8.86 5.68
C LYS A 187 7.51 -10.25 5.81
N TYR A 188 6.58 -10.40 6.75
CA TYR A 188 5.99 -11.68 7.15
C TYR A 188 4.72 -12.02 6.36
#